data_AF-A0A373CBJ4-F1
#
_entry.id   AF-A0A373CBJ4-F1
#
_cell.length_a   1.000
_cell.length_b   1.000
_cell.length_c   1.000
_cell.angle_alpha   90.00
_cell.angle_beta   90.00
_cell.angle_gamma   90.00
#
_symmetry.space_group_name_H-M   'P 1'
#
loop_
_entity.id
_entity.type
_entity.pdbx_description
1 polymer ?
#
loop_
_entity_poly.entity_id
_entity_poly.type
_entity_poly.pdbx_seq_one_letter_code
_entity_poly.pdbx_strand_id
1 'polypeptide(L)'
;MSRQRSRSVKYYCCPVCGKNSTDRIAIEKHYRERHPVKIDEVIYCNICGAGWHVNAYGDRGARERAAACYQSHIDNGDMDETAGRAFFLSGGSLGYVNVKKGGLQDGKKEKEPGKRE
;
A
#
# COMPACT_ATOMS: atom_id res chain seq x y z
N MET A 1 21.27 42.82 44.61
CA MET A 1 20.61 42.78 43.28
C MET A 1 21.29 41.73 42.41
N SER A 2 20.88 40.46 42.53
CA SER A 2 21.48 39.35 41.78
C SER A 2 21.07 39.42 40.32
N ARG A 3 22.00 39.79 39.43
CA ARG A 3 21.77 39.82 37.98
C ARG A 3 21.69 38.40 37.46
N GLN A 4 20.56 38.01 36.89
CA GLN A 4 20.37 36.69 36.30
C GLN A 4 21.36 36.52 35.14
N ARG A 5 22.29 35.56 35.25
CA ARG A 5 23.44 35.40 34.32
C ARG A 5 23.09 34.74 32.97
N SER A 6 21.97 34.05 32.85
CA SER A 6 21.56 33.37 31.61
C SER A 6 20.04 33.28 31.51
N ARG A 7 19.51 33.51 30.30
CA ARG A 7 18.09 33.38 29.96
C ARG A 7 17.89 32.15 29.08
N SER A 8 17.07 31.22 29.52
CA SER A 8 16.64 30.07 28.72
C SER A 8 15.33 30.39 28.01
N VAL A 9 15.30 30.24 26.68
CA VAL A 9 14.09 30.36 25.86
C VAL A 9 13.88 29.04 25.13
N LYS A 10 12.66 28.51 25.17
CA LYS A 10 12.28 27.30 24.42
C LYS A 10 11.65 27.72 23.09
N TYR A 11 12.11 27.11 22.02
CA TYR A 11 11.55 27.26 20.67
C TYR A 11 10.94 25.94 20.22
N TYR A 12 9.81 26.03 19.53
CA TYR A 12 9.16 24.92 18.84
C TYR A 12 9.49 25.03 17.36
N CYS A 13 9.85 23.92 16.72
CA CYS A 13 10.28 23.89 15.32
C CYS A 13 9.36 22.98 14.50
N CYS A 14 9.04 23.38 13.28
CA CYS A 14 8.36 22.54 12.30
C CYS A 14 9.36 21.52 11.71
N PRO A 15 9.08 20.22 11.74
CA PRO A 15 9.98 19.20 11.22
C PRO A 15 10.10 19.20 9.69
N VAL A 16 9.15 19.82 8.98
CA VAL A 16 9.08 19.77 7.51
C VAL A 16 9.86 20.91 6.85
N CYS A 17 9.73 22.14 7.36
CA CYS A 17 10.38 23.31 6.76
C CYS A 17 11.36 24.05 7.69
N GLY A 18 11.54 23.58 8.93
CA GLY A 18 12.47 24.19 9.88
C GLY A 18 12.03 25.53 10.48
N LYS A 19 10.82 26.02 10.17
CA LYS A 19 10.26 27.24 10.78
C LYS A 19 10.15 27.06 12.30
N ASN A 20 10.59 28.06 13.08
CA ASN A 20 10.53 28.01 14.53
C ASN A 20 9.81 29.22 15.15
N SER A 21 9.24 29.02 16.33
CA SER A 21 8.54 30.04 17.11
C SER A 21 8.57 29.69 18.59
N THR A 22 8.48 30.69 19.47
CA THR A 22 8.38 30.47 20.92
C THR A 22 7.01 29.96 21.34
N ASP A 23 5.98 30.16 20.49
CA ASP A 23 4.62 29.70 20.70
C ASP A 23 4.35 28.35 20.04
N ARG A 24 3.97 27.36 20.85
CA ARG A 24 3.63 26.01 20.38
C ARG A 24 2.45 26.00 19.40
N ILE A 25 1.40 26.77 19.72
CA ILE A 25 0.16 26.81 18.92
C ILE A 25 0.43 27.37 17.51
N ALA A 26 1.35 28.33 17.39
CA ALA A 26 1.73 28.91 16.11
C ALA A 26 2.37 27.87 15.18
N ILE A 27 3.22 26.98 15.72
CA ILE A 27 3.85 25.90 14.96
C ILE A 27 2.85 24.79 14.62
N GLU A 28 1.95 24.44 15.55
CA GLU A 28 0.90 23.46 15.30
C GLU A 28 -0.04 23.92 14.18
N LYS A 29 -0.49 25.18 14.23
CA LYS A 29 -1.31 25.78 13.17
C LYS A 29 -0.56 25.83 11.84
N HIS A 30 0.69 26.28 11.86
CA HIS A 30 1.53 26.30 10.66
C HIS A 30 1.68 24.91 10.03
N TYR A 31 1.89 23.87 10.84
CA TYR A 31 1.97 22.49 10.35
C TYR A 31 0.67 22.06 9.67
N ARG A 32 -0.49 22.29 10.31
CA ARG A 32 -1.80 21.95 9.73
C ARG A 32 -2.09 22.69 8.43
N GLU A 33 -1.75 23.97 8.34
CA GLU A 33 -2.12 24.81 7.19
C GLU A 33 -1.13 24.72 6.02
N ARG A 34 0.18 24.63 6.31
CA ARG A 34 1.25 24.72 5.29
C ARG A 34 1.83 23.36 4.94
N HIS A 35 1.71 22.38 5.84
CA HIS A 35 2.12 21.02 5.61
C HIS A 35 0.96 20.04 5.84
N PRO A 36 -0.20 20.25 5.19
CA PRO A 36 -1.25 19.26 5.24
C PRO A 36 -0.73 17.96 4.63
N VAL A 37 -0.70 16.90 5.43
CA VAL A 37 -0.47 15.55 4.91
C VAL A 37 -1.72 15.20 4.11
N LYS A 38 -1.62 15.29 2.78
CA LYS A 38 -2.68 14.79 1.91
C LYS A 38 -2.73 13.29 2.06
N ILE A 39 -3.86 12.79 2.56
CA ILE A 39 -4.12 11.36 2.57
C ILE A 39 -4.52 11.01 1.15
N ASP A 40 -3.57 10.47 0.39
CA ASP A 40 -3.88 9.86 -0.89
C ASP A 40 -4.41 8.47 -0.63
N GLU A 41 -5.74 8.34 -0.62
CA GLU A 41 -6.38 7.05 -0.56
C GLU A 41 -6.19 6.35 -1.92
N VAL A 42 -5.58 5.18 -1.88
CA VAL A 42 -5.32 4.34 -3.05
C VAL A 42 -5.93 2.98 -2.80
N ILE A 43 -6.71 2.51 -3.76
CA ILE A 43 -7.33 1.19 -3.72
C ILE A 43 -6.46 0.25 -4.55
N TYR A 44 -6.00 -0.84 -3.95
CA TYR A 44 -5.09 -1.78 -4.59
C TYR A 44 -5.80 -3.06 -5.02
N CYS A 45 -5.30 -3.69 -6.07
CA CYS A 45 -5.61 -5.08 -6.39
C CYS A 45 -4.78 -6.00 -5.49
N ASN A 46 -5.44 -6.96 -4.82
CA ASN A 46 -4.78 -7.89 -3.90
C ASN A 46 -3.88 -8.93 -4.59
N ILE A 47 -3.96 -9.07 -5.91
CA ILE A 47 -3.19 -10.04 -6.69
C ILE A 47 -1.89 -9.38 -7.18
N CYS A 48 -2.00 -8.37 -8.05
CA CYS A 48 -0.85 -7.75 -8.68
C CYS A 48 -0.29 -6.52 -7.95
N GLY A 49 -1.03 -5.98 -6.97
CA GLY A 49 -0.62 -4.77 -6.26
C GLY A 49 -0.83 -3.46 -7.04
N ALA A 50 -1.47 -3.49 -8.22
CA ALA A 50 -1.83 -2.29 -8.95
C ALA A 50 -2.76 -1.39 -8.12
N GLY A 51 -2.48 -0.09 -8.07
CA GLY A 51 -3.20 0.87 -7.24
C GLY A 51 -3.88 1.98 -8.05
N TRP A 52 -5.08 2.39 -7.62
CA TRP A 52 -5.84 3.49 -8.21
C TRP A 52 -6.16 4.55 -7.16
N HIS A 53 -5.79 5.80 -7.44
CA HIS A 53 -6.02 6.92 -6.54
C HIS A 53 -7.50 7.31 -6.52
N VAL A 54 -8.09 7.34 -5.33
CA VAL A 54 -9.46 7.82 -5.08
C VAL A 54 -9.60 9.28 -5.51
N ASN A 55 -8.57 10.10 -5.29
CA ASN A 55 -8.57 11.50 -5.71
C ASN A 55 -8.65 11.70 -7.23
N ALA A 56 -8.19 10.72 -8.03
CA ALA A 56 -8.22 10.80 -9.49
C ALA A 56 -9.49 10.18 -10.09
N TYR A 57 -9.96 9.08 -9.50
CA TYR A 57 -11.00 8.24 -10.09
C TYR A 57 -12.32 8.23 -9.33
N GLY A 58 -12.38 8.89 -8.19
CA GLY A 58 -13.44 8.74 -7.21
C GLY A 58 -13.36 7.40 -6.50
N ASP A 59 -13.98 7.34 -5.33
CA ASP A 59 -14.03 6.15 -4.47
C ASP A 59 -14.62 4.93 -5.20
N ARG A 60 -15.76 5.13 -5.88
CA ARG A 60 -16.39 4.10 -6.72
C ARG A 60 -15.52 3.68 -7.90
N GLY A 61 -14.99 4.64 -8.66
CA GLY A 61 -14.22 4.35 -9.87
C GLY A 61 -12.85 3.73 -9.59
N ALA A 62 -12.26 3.99 -8.42
CA ALA A 62 -11.07 3.28 -7.96
C ALA A 62 -11.39 1.82 -7.58
N ARG A 63 -12.52 1.56 -6.89
CA ARG A 63 -12.95 0.18 -6.56
C ARG A 63 -13.31 -0.64 -7.79
N GLU A 64 -14.07 -0.06 -8.72
CA GLU A 64 -14.47 -0.75 -9.95
C GLU A 64 -13.25 -1.18 -10.77
N ARG A 65 -12.21 -0.34 -10.86
CA ARG A 65 -10.96 -0.69 -11.55
C ARG A 65 -10.19 -1.79 -10.82
N ALA A 66 -10.09 -1.71 -9.49
CA ALA A 66 -9.43 -2.75 -8.71
C ALA A 66 -10.16 -4.10 -8.84
N ALA A 67 -11.51 -4.09 -8.83
CA ALA A 67 -12.32 -5.27 -9.04
C ALA A 67 -12.19 -5.85 -10.45
N ALA A 68 -12.19 -5.00 -11.48
CA ALA A 68 -11.99 -5.43 -12.86
C ALA A 68 -10.60 -6.05 -13.07
N CYS A 69 -9.56 -5.47 -12.47
CA CYS A 69 -8.21 -6.04 -12.48
C CYS A 69 -8.17 -7.41 -11.78
N TYR A 70 -8.83 -7.53 -10.62
CA TYR A 70 -8.94 -8.82 -9.93
C TYR A 70 -9.62 -9.88 -10.80
N GLN A 71 -10.73 -9.54 -11.45
CA GLN A 71 -11.45 -10.45 -12.35
C GLN A 71 -10.59 -10.84 -13.56
N SER A 72 -9.83 -9.89 -14.13
CA SER A 72 -8.95 -10.19 -15.27
C SER A 72 -7.90 -11.26 -14.96
N HIS A 73 -7.37 -11.30 -13.73
CA HIS A 73 -6.43 -12.35 -13.32
C HIS A 73 -7.11 -13.72 -13.15
N ILE A 74 -8.39 -13.74 -12.72
CA ILE A 74 -9.19 -14.97 -12.69
C ILE A 74 -9.39 -15.49 -14.12
N ASP A 75 -9.80 -14.61 -15.03
CA ASP A 75 -10.14 -14.97 -16.40
C ASP A 75 -8.91 -15.46 -17.18
N ASN A 76 -7.75 -14.86 -16.92
CA ASN A 76 -6.47 -15.25 -17.52
C ASN A 76 -5.82 -16.45 -16.81
N GLY A 77 -6.24 -16.78 -15.59
CA GLY A 77 -5.66 -17.87 -14.78
C GLY A 77 -4.24 -17.59 -14.26
N ASP A 78 -3.76 -16.34 -14.29
CA ASP A 78 -2.40 -15.96 -13.86
C ASP A 78 -2.30 -15.53 -12.39
N MET A 79 -3.38 -15.69 -11.61
CA MET A 79 -3.49 -15.19 -10.23
C MET A 79 -2.34 -15.62 -9.32
N ASP A 80 -2.04 -16.92 -9.24
CA ASP A 80 -1.04 -17.45 -8.31
C ASP A 80 0.38 -17.00 -8.66
N GLU A 81 0.71 -16.95 -9.96
CA GLU A 81 2.02 -16.48 -10.44
C GLU A 81 2.20 -14.99 -10.16
N THR A 82 1.19 -14.19 -10.48
CA THR A 82 1.21 -12.74 -10.28
C THR A 82 1.21 -12.38 -8.80
N ALA A 83 0.41 -13.06 -7.98
CA ALA A 83 0.38 -12.87 -6.53
C ALA A 83 1.71 -13.24 -5.87
N GLY A 84 2.33 -14.34 -6.30
CA GLY A 84 3.65 -14.74 -5.81
C GLY A 84 4.71 -13.69 -6.13
N ARG A 85 4.74 -13.20 -7.39
CA ARG A 85 5.66 -12.13 -7.80
C ARG A 85 5.45 -10.85 -7.00
N ALA A 86 4.20 -10.42 -6.84
CA ALA A 86 3.86 -9.24 -6.05
C ALA A 86 4.32 -9.38 -4.59
N PHE A 87 4.19 -10.57 -3.99
CA PHE A 87 4.66 -10.87 -2.65
C PHE A 87 6.17 -10.69 -2.50
N PHE A 88 6.96 -11.28 -3.39
CA PHE A 88 8.42 -11.16 -3.30
C PHE A 88 8.92 -9.74 -3.57
N LEU A 89 8.35 -9.03 -4.55
CA LEU A 89 8.77 -7.68 -4.91
C LEU A 89 8.38 -6.64 -3.85
N SER A 90 7.28 -6.86 -3.14
CA SER A 90 6.77 -5.96 -2.10
C SER A 90 7.28 -6.27 -0.70
N GLY A 91 8.13 -7.29 -0.54
CA GLY A 91 8.59 -7.75 0.78
C GLY A 91 7.46 -8.31 1.64
N GLY A 92 6.43 -8.90 1.01
CA GLY A 92 5.29 -9.53 1.66
C GLY A 92 4.14 -8.58 2.03
N SER A 93 4.15 -7.34 1.54
CA SER A 93 3.08 -6.37 1.81
C SER A 93 1.90 -6.45 0.84
N LEU A 94 2.10 -7.01 -0.35
CA LEU A 94 1.08 -7.20 -1.39
C LEU A 94 1.17 -8.60 -1.99
N GLY A 95 0.07 -9.16 -2.49
CA GLY A 95 0.06 -10.52 -3.05
C GLY A 95 0.10 -11.61 -1.98
N TYR A 96 0.14 -12.86 -2.42
CA TYR A 96 0.16 -14.03 -1.56
C TYR A 96 0.98 -15.16 -2.20
N VAL A 97 1.44 -16.10 -1.37
CA VAL A 97 2.12 -17.30 -1.83
C VAL A 97 1.35 -18.51 -1.33
N ASN A 98 0.84 -19.31 -2.27
CA ASN A 98 0.26 -20.61 -1.94
C ASN A 98 1.38 -21.64 -1.80
N VAL A 99 1.76 -21.97 -0.56
CA VAL A 99 2.63 -23.12 -0.30
C VAL A 99 1.79 -24.38 -0.42
N LYS A 100 1.79 -25.00 -1.60
CA LYS A 100 1.31 -26.38 -1.70
C LYS A 100 2.25 -27.24 -0.85
N LYS A 101 1.76 -27.75 0.29
CA LYS A 101 2.48 -28.78 1.07
C LYS A 101 2.90 -29.86 0.09
N GLY A 102 4.21 -30.10 -0.01
CA GLY A 102 4.79 -30.97 -1.02
C GLY A 102 4.14 -32.36 -1.02
N GLY A 103 3.28 -32.60 -2.01
CA GLY A 103 2.99 -33.93 -2.50
C GLY A 103 3.99 -34.19 -3.62
N LEU A 104 4.86 -35.17 -3.40
CA LEU A 104 5.67 -35.83 -4.42
C LEU A 104 4.77 -36.08 -5.65
N GLN A 105 5.07 -35.42 -6.77
CA GLN A 105 4.42 -35.72 -8.04
C GLN A 105 5.12 -36.94 -8.62
N ASP A 106 4.61 -38.13 -8.29
CA ASP A 106 4.89 -39.32 -9.09
C ASP A 106 4.22 -39.14 -10.45
N GLY A 107 5.05 -38.86 -11.45
CA GLY A 107 4.62 -38.71 -12.82
C GLY A 107 4.10 -40.02 -13.44
N LYS A 108 3.45 -39.82 -14.60
CA LYS A 108 2.92 -40.80 -15.58
C LYS A 108 1.52 -41.32 -15.19
N LYS A 109 0.51 -41.31 -16.08
CA LYS A 109 0.51 -41.53 -17.53
C LYS A 109 -0.64 -40.80 -18.21
N GLU A 110 -0.36 -40.37 -19.44
CA GLU A 110 -1.34 -40.12 -20.50
C GLU A 110 -2.17 -41.38 -20.80
N LYS A 111 -3.47 -41.21 -21.08
CA LYS A 111 -4.16 -41.54 -22.35
C LYS A 111 -5.69 -41.49 -22.17
N GLU A 112 -6.35 -40.60 -22.91
CA GLU A 112 -7.75 -40.76 -23.38
C GLU A 112 -7.86 -41.98 -24.34
N PRO A 113 -9.04 -42.49 -24.81
CA PRO A 113 -10.39 -41.89 -24.84
C PRO A 113 -11.62 -42.82 -24.61
N GLY A 114 -12.80 -42.21 -24.38
CA GLY A 114 -14.13 -42.54 -24.96
C GLY A 114 -14.88 -43.86 -24.66
N LYS A 115 -16.14 -43.73 -24.19
CA LYS A 115 -17.43 -44.32 -24.69
C LYS A 115 -18.51 -44.17 -23.60
N ARG A 116 -19.56 -43.37 -23.80
CA ARG A 116 -20.94 -43.78 -24.19
C ARG A 116 -21.37 -45.13 -23.64
N GLU A 117 -22.35 -45.12 -22.73
CA GLU A 117 -23.61 -45.88 -22.80
C GLU A 117 -24.74 -45.02 -22.23
#